data_AF-A0AAE5WSC5-F1
#
_entry.id   AF-A0AAE5WSC5-F1
#
_cell.length_a   1.000
_cell.length_b   1.000
_cell.length_c   1.000
_cell.angle_alpha   90.00
_cell.angle_beta   90.00
_cell.angle_gamma   90.00
#
_symmetry.space_group_name_H-M   'P 1'
#
loop_
_entity.id
_entity.type
_entity.pdbx_description
1 polymer ?
#
loop_
_entity_poly.entity_id
_entity_poly.type
_entity_poly.pdbx_seq_one_letter_code
_entity_poly.pdbx_strand_id
1 'polypeptide(L)' 'MTKTPRRPVNALHAAEALFKPAKKVAAAPPVARPALPNVKEQVTLKLDSDVLVYFQEDGPGWQDRINDVLRAAMRNDR' A
#
# COMPACT_ATOMS: atom_id res chain seq x y z
N MET A 1 52.05 28.21 -33.43
CA MET A 1 50.69 27.78 -33.84
C MET A 1 49.81 27.65 -32.62
N THR A 2 48.79 28.51 -32.51
CA THR A 2 47.80 28.53 -31.42
C THR A 2 46.84 27.33 -31.55
N LYS A 3 46.69 26.53 -30.49
CA LYS A 3 45.74 25.41 -30.47
C LYS A 3 44.37 25.90 -29.99
N THR A 4 43.46 26.22 -30.89
CA THR A 4 42.04 26.48 -30.57
C THR A 4 41.38 25.18 -30.09
N PRO A 5 40.76 25.11 -28.90
CA PRO A 5 40.07 23.90 -28.48
C PRO A 5 38.79 23.73 -29.32
N ARG A 6 38.72 22.60 -30.04
CA ARG A 6 37.57 22.20 -30.84
C ARG A 6 36.39 21.89 -29.91
N ARG A 7 35.24 22.45 -30.25
CA ARG A 7 33.87 22.19 -29.73
C ARG A 7 33.76 20.80 -29.09
N PRO A 8 33.35 20.67 -27.80
CA PRO A 8 33.17 19.36 -27.19
C PRO A 8 32.09 18.61 -27.96
N VAL A 9 32.49 17.46 -28.50
CA VAL A 9 31.61 16.51 -29.16
C VAL A 9 30.58 16.02 -28.13
N ASN A 10 29.32 16.25 -28.49
CA ASN A 10 28.10 15.64 -27.95
C ASN A 10 27.65 16.02 -26.53
N ALA A 11 26.96 17.15 -26.44
CA ALA A 11 26.04 17.50 -25.34
C ALA A 11 25.00 16.41 -25.02
N LEU A 12 24.63 15.59 -26.03
CA LEU A 12 23.72 14.46 -25.87
C LEU A 12 24.28 13.37 -24.93
N HIS A 13 25.58 13.08 -24.97
CA HIS A 13 26.20 12.09 -24.09
C HIS A 13 26.26 12.58 -22.63
N ALA A 14 26.44 13.88 -22.42
CA ALA A 14 26.38 14.47 -21.09
C ALA A 14 24.96 14.37 -20.49
N ALA A 15 23.92 14.57 -21.30
CA ALA A 15 22.53 14.43 -20.88
C ALA A 15 22.18 12.97 -20.54
N GLU A 16 22.61 11.99 -21.33
CA GLU A 16 22.35 10.57 -21.03
C GLU A 16 23.00 10.09 -19.73
N ALA A 17 24.14 10.68 -19.34
CA ALA A 17 24.79 10.35 -18.06
C ALA A 17 23.98 10.83 -16.83
N LEU A 18 23.21 11.92 -16.98
CA LEU A 18 22.35 12.47 -15.93
C LEU A 18 21.03 11.69 -15.76
N PHE A 19 20.53 11.06 -16.83
CA PHE A 19 19.26 10.34 -16.84
C PHE A 19 19.38 8.81 -16.64
N LYS A 20 20.53 8.31 -16.16
CA LYS A 20 20.65 6.90 -15.78
C LYS A 20 19.67 6.61 -14.63
N PRO A 21 18.70 5.69 -14.79
CA PRO A 21 17.78 5.36 -13.71
C PRO A 21 18.57 4.69 -12.58
N ALA A 22 18.49 5.27 -11.38
CA ALA A 22 19.10 4.69 -10.20
C ALA A 22 18.58 3.26 -10.02
N LYS A 23 19.51 2.31 -9.87
CA LYS A 23 19.20 0.92 -9.54
C LYS A 23 18.38 0.92 -8.26
N LYS A 24 17.11 0.48 -8.33
CA LYS A 24 16.27 0.28 -7.14
C LYS A 24 17.03 -0.64 -6.19
N VAL A 25 17.54 -0.09 -5.10
CA VAL A 25 18.09 -0.88 -4.01
C VAL A 25 16.94 -1.73 -3.50
N ALA A 26 17.12 -3.06 -3.53
CA ALA A 26 16.11 -3.99 -3.04
C ALA A 26 15.71 -3.54 -1.63
N ALA A 27 14.41 -3.25 -1.44
CA ALA A 27 13.87 -2.90 -0.15
C ALA A 27 14.27 -3.99 0.86
N ALA A 28 14.79 -3.56 2.02
CA ALA A 28 15.10 -4.46 3.11
C ALA A 28 13.88 -5.37 3.38
N PRO A 29 14.10 -6.66 3.70
CA PRO A 29 13.00 -7.58 3.98
C PRO A 29 12.08 -6.94 5.04
N PRO A 30 10.75 -7.01 4.86
CA PRO A 30 9.83 -6.39 5.79
C PRO A 30 10.14 -6.93 7.18
N VAL A 31 10.45 -6.03 8.11
CA VAL A 31 10.64 -6.36 9.52
C VAL A 31 9.38 -7.10 9.96
N ALA A 32 9.52 -8.40 10.23
CA ALA A 32 8.44 -9.23 10.72
C ALA A 32 8.01 -8.67 12.07
N ARG A 33 6.98 -7.83 12.06
CA ARG A 33 6.36 -7.32 13.27
C ARG A 33 5.75 -8.53 13.99
N PRO A 34 6.02 -8.73 15.29
CA PRO A 34 5.39 -9.79 16.06
C PRO A 34 3.88 -9.72 15.84
N ALA A 35 3.26 -10.85 15.47
CA ALA A 35 1.82 -10.92 15.33
C ALA A 35 1.20 -10.57 16.69
N LEU A 36 0.62 -9.36 16.79
CA LEU A 36 -0.04 -8.91 18.00
C LEU A 36 -1.17 -9.90 18.32
N PRO A 37 -1.35 -10.32 19.58
CA PRO A 37 -2.55 -11.07 19.93
C PRO A 37 -3.78 -10.19 19.61
N ASN A 38 -4.84 -10.79 19.04
CA ASN A 38 -6.06 -10.11 18.57
C ASN A 38 -5.97 -9.24 17.28
N VAL A 39 -5.15 -9.60 16.30
CA VAL A 39 -5.24 -8.94 14.96
C VAL A 39 -6.54 -9.33 14.26
N LYS A 40 -7.21 -8.36 13.62
CA LYS A 40 -8.31 -8.61 12.69
C LYS A 40 -7.77 -9.28 11.44
N GLU A 41 -8.33 -10.43 11.07
CA GLU A 41 -7.93 -11.15 9.86
C GLU A 41 -8.76 -10.66 8.66
N GLN A 42 -8.09 -10.43 7.53
CA GLN A 42 -8.78 -10.10 6.29
C GLN A 42 -9.30 -11.39 5.65
N VAL A 43 -10.63 -11.52 5.59
CA VAL A 43 -11.30 -12.69 5.03
C VAL A 43 -12.26 -12.30 3.91
N THR A 44 -12.45 -13.21 2.96
CA THR A 44 -13.46 -13.06 1.90
C THR A 44 -14.77 -13.69 2.39
N LEU A 45 -15.70 -12.85 2.85
CA LEU A 45 -17.04 -13.24 3.30
C LEU A 45 -18.09 -12.67 2.34
N LYS A 46 -19.14 -13.45 2.05
CA LYS A 46 -20.34 -12.94 1.35
C LYS A 46 -21.34 -12.43 2.37
N LEU A 47 -21.82 -11.21 2.15
CA LEU A 47 -22.84 -10.55 2.94
C LEU A 47 -23.98 -10.15 2.00
N ASP A 48 -25.21 -10.15 2.53
CA ASP A 48 -26.37 -9.68 1.79
C ASP A 48 -26.26 -8.16 1.50
N SER A 49 -26.83 -7.75 0.37
CA SER A 49 -26.68 -6.37 -0.12
C SER A 49 -27.36 -5.34 0.77
N ASP A 50 -28.49 -5.68 1.37
CA ASP A 50 -29.24 -4.84 2.31
C ASP A 50 -28.46 -4.62 3.61
N VAL A 51 -27.83 -5.68 4.13
CA VAL A 51 -26.94 -5.60 5.29
C VAL A 51 -25.75 -4.68 5.01
N LEU A 52 -25.14 -4.80 3.83
CA LEU A 52 -24.03 -3.91 3.43
C LEU A 52 -24.46 -2.45 3.35
N VAL A 53 -25.62 -2.17 2.73
CA VAL A 53 -26.15 -0.81 2.61
C VAL A 53 -26.41 -0.22 4.00
N TYR A 54 -27.09 -0.96 4.87
CA TYR A 54 -27.40 -0.54 6.24
C TYR A 54 -26.14 -0.09 7.00
N PHE A 55 -25.07 -0.89 7.01
CA PHE A 55 -23.86 -0.53 7.74
C PHE A 55 -23.08 0.62 7.09
N GLN A 56 -23.12 0.73 5.75
CA GLN A 56 -22.43 1.79 5.00
C GLN A 56 -23.10 3.15 5.15
N GLU A 57 -24.43 3.20 5.30
CA GLU A 57 -25.19 4.46 5.51
C GLU A 57 -24.71 5.24 6.74
N ASP A 58 -24.32 4.52 7.80
CA ASP A 58 -23.77 5.11 9.03
C ASP A 58 -22.33 5.66 8.87
N GLY A 59 -21.75 5.61 7.67
CA GLY A 59 -20.48 6.25 7.33
C GLY A 59 -19.21 5.46 7.65
N PRO A 60 -18.05 6.14 7.80
CA PRO A 60 -16.75 5.49 8.04
C PRO A 60 -16.77 4.55 9.25
N GLY A 61 -16.03 3.43 9.16
CA GLY A 61 -15.97 2.44 10.25
C GLY A 61 -17.08 1.37 10.22
N TRP A 62 -17.87 1.30 9.14
CA TRP A 62 -18.93 0.31 8.98
C TRP A 62 -18.46 -1.16 9.13
N GLN A 63 -17.21 -1.46 8.73
CA GLN A 63 -16.60 -2.78 8.93
C GLN A 63 -16.32 -3.12 10.39
N ASP A 64 -16.07 -2.12 11.23
CA ASP A 64 -15.88 -2.32 12.66
C ASP A 64 -17.22 -2.58 13.33
N ARG A 65 -18.27 -1.84 12.92
CA ARG A 65 -19.64 -2.04 13.41
C ARG A 65 -20.17 -3.44 13.09
N ILE A 66 -19.98 -3.94 11.87
CA ILE A 66 -20.40 -5.31 11.54
C ILE A 66 -19.65 -6.36 12.38
N ASN A 67 -18.35 -6.14 12.64
CA ASN A 67 -17.58 -7.01 13.51
C ASN A 67 -18.06 -6.97 14.98
N ASP A 68 -18.49 -5.81 15.48
CA ASP A 68 -19.04 -5.68 16.83
C ASP A 68 -20.40 -6.39 16.98
N VAL A 69 -21.24 -6.34 15.94
CA VAL A 69 -22.50 -7.09 15.88
C VAL A 69 -22.24 -8.60 15.89
N LEU A 70 -21.28 -9.08 15.09
CA LEU A 70 -20.88 -10.49 15.09
C LEU A 70 -20.39 -10.93 16.48
N ARG A 71 -19.59 -10.11 17.16
CA ARG A 71 -19.16 -10.38 18.54
C ARG A 71 -20.32 -10.40 19.54
N ALA A 72 -21.32 -9.55 19.37
CA ALA A 72 -22.52 -9.56 20.19
C ALA A 72 -23.34 -10.84 19.98
N ALA A 73 -23.49 -11.28 18.72
CA ALA A 73 -24.16 -12.54 18.38
C ALA A 73 -23.46 -13.75 19.03
N MET A 74 -22.12 -13.81 19.00
CA MET A 74 -21.35 -14.87 19.67
C MET A 74 -21.60 -14.96 21.18
N ARG A 75 -21.92 -13.84 21.85
CA ARG A 75 -22.25 -13.84 23.28
C ARG A 75 -23.68 -14.27 23.54
N ASN A 76 -24.58 -14.01 22.59
CA ASN A 76 -26.01 -14.29 22.72
C ASN A 76 -26.37 -15.74 22.38
N ASP A 77 -25.53 -16.43 21.59
CA ASP A 77 -25.71 -17.84 21.21
C ASP A 77 -25.24 -18.84 22.29
N ARG A 78 -24.76 -18.35 23.43
CA ARG A 78 -24.17 -19.15 24.51
C ARG A 78 -24.97 -19.03 25.79
#